data_AF-A0A945Q7M7-F1
#
_entry.id   AF-A0A945Q7M7-F1
#
_cell.length_a   1.000
_cell.length_b   1.000
_cell.length_c   1.000
_cell.angle_alpha   90.00
_cell.angle_beta   90.00
_cell.angle_gamma   90.00
#
_symmetry.space_group_name_H-M   'P 1'
#
loop_
_entity.id
_entity.type
_entity.pdbx_description
1 polymer ?
#
loop_
_entity_poly.entity_id
_entity_poly.type
_entity_poly.pdbx_seq_one_letter_code
_entity_poly.pdbx_strand_id
1 'polypeptide(L)' 'FQQSAQASLQEKEQELLQPILEKAQNAIDVVAEKGKYTYILDSSSGFILYSKDSEDILEKVKLALKI' A
#
# COMPACT_ATOMS: atom_id res chain seq x y z
N PHE A 1 -0.81 30.87 15.18
CA PHE A 1 -2.17 30.31 15.11
C PHE A 1 -2.49 29.69 13.76
N GLN A 2 -2.29 30.38 12.62
CA GLN A 2 -2.51 29.77 11.29
C GLN A 2 -1.51 28.63 10.96
N GLN A 3 -0.22 28.82 11.24
CA GLN A 3 0.80 27.77 11.04
C GLN A 3 0.54 26.52 11.90
N SER A 4 0.13 26.72 13.16
CA SER A 4 -0.20 25.60 14.06
C SER A 4 -1.44 24.84 13.60
N ALA A 5 -2.45 25.53 13.07
CA ALA A 5 -3.64 24.87 12.52
C ALA A 5 -3.30 24.03 11.27
N GLN A 6 -2.41 24.53 10.39
CA GLN A 6 -1.96 23.78 9.22
C GLN A 6 -1.17 22.52 9.62
N ALA A 7 -0.30 22.63 10.62
CA ALA A 7 0.45 21.48 11.14
C ALA A 7 -0.48 20.42 11.74
N SER A 8 -1.44 20.83 12.58
CA SER A 8 -2.41 19.90 13.16
C SER A 8 -3.29 19.21 12.10
N LEU A 9 -3.61 19.89 10.99
CA LEU A 9 -4.33 19.27 9.88
C LEU A 9 -3.49 18.17 9.21
N GLN A 10 -2.22 18.44 8.92
CA GLN A 10 -1.30 17.46 8.32
C GLN A 10 -1.08 16.25 9.24
N GLU A 11 -0.89 16.48 10.55
CA GLU A 11 -0.81 15.40 11.54
C GLU A 11 -2.08 14.57 11.55
N LYS A 12 -3.25 15.21 11.48
CA LYS A 12 -4.52 14.49 11.46
C LYS A 12 -4.70 13.65 10.21
N GLU A 13 -4.33 14.18 9.05
CA GLU A 13 -4.34 13.44 7.79
C GLU A 13 -3.42 12.22 7.88
N GLN A 14 -2.21 12.37 8.40
CA GLN A 14 -1.28 11.27 8.59
C GLN A 14 -1.81 10.22 9.58
N GLU A 15 -2.36 10.65 10.72
CA GLU A 15 -2.97 9.78 11.73
C GLU A 15 -4.09 8.92 11.14
N LEU A 16 -4.90 9.50 10.24
CA LEU A 16 -5.99 8.79 9.58
C LEU A 16 -5.51 7.88 8.45
N LEU A 17 -4.47 8.28 7.71
CA LEU A 17 -3.92 7.49 6.61
C LEU A 17 -3.08 6.31 7.08
N GLN A 18 -2.29 6.48 8.14
CA GLN A 18 -1.41 5.44 8.66
C GLN A 18 -2.11 4.08 8.88
N PRO A 19 -3.26 3.97 9.57
CA PRO A 19 -3.91 2.68 9.77
C PRO A 19 -4.45 2.06 8.47
N ILE A 20 -4.75 2.87 7.45
CA ILE A 20 -5.17 2.37 6.13
C ILE A 20 -3.97 1.77 5.41
N LEU A 21 -2.83 2.46 5.43
CA LEU A 21 -1.58 1.98 4.84
C LEU A 21 -1.08 0.70 5.52
N GLU A 22 -1.15 0.64 6.85
CA GLU A 22 -0.79 -0.58 7.61
C GLU A 22 -1.69 -1.76 7.24
N LYS A 23 -3.00 -1.56 7.10
CA LYS A 23 -3.91 -2.63 6.66
C LYS A 23 -3.60 -3.09 5.24
N ALA A 24 -3.31 -2.16 4.33
CA ALA A 24 -2.92 -2.48 2.96
C ALA A 24 -1.60 -3.28 2.93
N GLN A 25 -0.58 -2.84 3.68
CA GLN A 25 0.68 -3.56 3.78
C GLN A 25 0.50 -4.97 4.34
N ASN A 26 -0.26 -5.13 5.42
CA ASN A 26 -0.55 -6.45 5.99
C ASN A 26 -1.27 -7.37 5.00
N ALA A 27 -2.20 -6.83 4.20
CA ALA A 27 -2.88 -7.59 3.15
C ALA A 27 -1.92 -8.03 2.03
N ILE A 28 -0.99 -7.15 1.64
CA ILE A 28 0.09 -7.48 0.70
C ILE A 28 0.96 -8.60 1.27
N ASP A 29 1.38 -8.51 2.53
CA ASP A 29 2.25 -9.50 3.18
C ASP A 29 1.59 -10.88 3.23
N VAL A 30 0.30 -10.94 3.60
CA VAL A 30 -0.46 -12.21 3.63
C VAL A 30 -0.52 -12.86 2.24
N VAL A 31 -0.73 -12.07 1.18
CA VAL A 31 -0.75 -12.58 -0.19
C VAL A 31 0.66 -12.97 -0.65
N ALA A 32 1.67 -12.17 -0.29
CA ALA A 32 3.07 -12.39 -0.58
C ALA A 32 3.53 -13.76 -0.04
N GLU A 33 3.30 -14.02 1.25
CA GLU A 33 3.67 -15.26 1.93
C GLU A 33 2.94 -16.47 1.35
N LYS A 34 1.61 -16.38 1.16
CA LYS A 34 0.81 -17.50 0.61
C LYS A 34 1.21 -17.85 -0.82
N GLY A 35 1.49 -16.84 -1.62
CA GLY A 35 1.93 -17.01 -3.01
C GLY A 35 3.42 -17.30 -3.16
N LYS A 36 4.19 -17.26 -2.07
CA LYS A 36 5.66 -17.44 -2.05
C LYS A 36 6.39 -16.45 -2.98
N TYR A 37 5.88 -15.23 -3.08
CA TYR A 37 6.52 -14.19 -3.90
C TYR A 37 7.77 -13.68 -3.18
N THR A 38 8.83 -13.44 -3.95
CA THR A 38 10.07 -12.85 -3.43
C THR A 38 10.02 -11.32 -3.43
N TYR A 39 9.32 -10.74 -4.41
CA TYR A 39 9.13 -9.30 -4.55
C TYR A 39 7.72 -9.01 -5.03
N ILE A 40 7.11 -7.97 -4.46
CA ILE A 40 5.92 -7.31 -4.98
C ILE A 40 6.35 -5.93 -5.47
N LEU A 41 6.03 -5.62 -6.72
CA LEU A 41 6.42 -4.35 -7.35
C LEU A 41 5.16 -3.54 -7.65
N ASP A 42 5.19 -2.26 -7.29
CA ASP A 42 4.15 -1.30 -7.66
C ASP A 42 4.38 -0.80 -9.09
N SER A 43 3.56 -1.26 -10.03
CA SER A 43 3.61 -0.85 -11.43
C SER A 43 3.21 0.61 -11.67
N SER A 44 2.57 1.28 -10.70
CA SER A 44 2.18 2.69 -10.79
C SER A 44 3.31 3.66 -10.44
N SER A 45 4.33 3.19 -9.71
CA SER A 45 5.43 4.00 -9.19
C SER A 45 6.37 4.58 -10.26
N GLY A 46 6.32 4.07 -11.50
CA GLY A 46 7.17 4.50 -12.60
C GLY A 46 8.64 4.03 -12.50
N PHE A 47 9.01 3.25 -11.49
CA PHE A 47 10.38 2.75 -11.30
C PHE A 47 10.70 1.47 -12.09
N ILE A 48 9.70 0.82 -12.68
CA ILE A 48 9.88 -0.41 -13.47
C ILE A 48 10.19 -0.04 -14.93
N LEU A 49 11.46 -0.16 -15.33
CA LEU A 49 11.88 0.11 -16.71
C LEU A 49 11.50 -1.03 -17.68
N TYR A 50 11.50 -2.26 -17.20
CA TYR A 50 11.11 -3.46 -17.94
C TYR A 50 10.68 -4.56 -16.98
N SER A 51 9.61 -5.28 -17.31
CA SER A 51 9.23 -6.54 -16.67
C SER A 51 8.73 -7.51 -17.73
N LYS A 52 8.94 -8.81 -17.50
CA LYS A 52 8.21 -9.85 -18.25
C LYS A 52 6.77 -9.91 -17.74
N ASP A 53 5.92 -10.64 -18.46
CA ASP A 53 4.60 -11.03 -17.95
C ASP A 53 4.74 -11.59 -16.53
N SER A 54 4.01 -10.97 -15.62
CA SER A 54 4.01 -11.28 -14.20
C SER A 54 2.56 -11.28 -13.71
N GLU A 55 2.35 -11.93 -12.58
CA GLU A 55 1.02 -12.02 -12.00
C GLU A 55 0.64 -10.71 -11.31
N ASP A 56 -0.53 -10.17 -11.64
CA ASP A 56 -1.16 -9.11 -10.87
C ASP A 56 -1.84 -9.69 -9.63
N ILE A 57 -1.40 -9.25 -8.46
CA ILE A 57 -1.95 -9.70 -7.17
C ILE A 57 -2.98 -8.74 -6.58
N LEU A 58 -3.31 -7.63 -7.24
CA LEU A 58 -4.16 -6.58 -6.69
C LEU A 58 -5.52 -7.10 -6.24
N GLU A 59 -6.16 -7.96 -7.05
CA GLU A 59 -7.44 -8.58 -6.67
C GLU A 59 -7.31 -9.50 -5.45
N LYS A 60 -6.20 -10.24 -5.33
CA LYS A 60 -5.94 -11.08 -4.14
C LYS A 60 -5.75 -10.22 -2.89
N VAL A 61 -5.08 -9.08 -3.03
CA VAL A 61 -4.84 -8.13 -1.93
C VAL A 61 -6.14 -7.47 -1.49
N LYS A 62 -7.01 -7.04 -2.42
CA LYS A 62 -8.36 -6.51 -2.09
C LYS A 62 -9.18 -7.49 -1.26
N LEU A 63 -9.20 -8.76 -1.68
CA LEU A 63 -9.87 -9.83 -0.95
C LEU A 63 -9.28 -10.02 0.46
N ALA A 64 -7.94 -9.97 0.59
CA ALA A 64 -7.27 -10.07 1.89
C ALA A 64 -7.54 -8.85 2.80
N LEU A 65 -7.67 -7.65 2.22
CA LEU A 65 -8.03 -6.40 2.89
C LEU A 65 -9.53 -6.34 3.26
N LYS A 66 -10.34 -7.27 2.73
CA LYS A 66 -11.80 -7.37 2.93
C LYS A 66 -12.56 -6.17 2.37
N ILE A 67 -12.16 -5.73 1.18
CA ILE A 67 -12.84 -4.69 0.40
C ILE A 67 -13.33 -5.21 -0.95
#